data_AF-A0A1I6SGN3-F1
#
_entry.id   AF-A0A1I6SGN3-F1
#
_cell.length_a   1.000
_cell.length_b   1.000
_cell.length_c   1.000
_cell.angle_alpha   90.00
_cell.angle_beta   90.00
_cell.angle_gamma   90.00
#
_symmetry.space_group_name_H-M   'P 1'
#
loop_
_entity.id
_entity.type
_entity.pdbx_description
1 polymer ?
#
loop_
_entity_poly.entity_id
_entity_poly.type
_entity_poly.pdbx_seq_one_letter_code
_entity_poly.pdbx_strand_id
1 'polypeptide(L)' 'MANRDDITRELAECVECGSAYAARQWPTGGIQPIGTTSCSCGSTTFVLVDNSEGDPSFSGTAE' A
#
# COMPACT_ATOMS: atom_id res chain seq x y z
N MET A 1 -4.52 -12.15 -23.14
CA MET A 1 -4.46 -10.73 -22.72
C MET A 1 -3.60 -10.68 -21.47
N ALA A 2 -2.48 -9.95 -21.47
CA ALA A 2 -1.60 -9.87 -20.30
C ALA A 2 -2.28 -8.98 -19.25
N ASN A 3 -2.77 -9.61 -18.17
CA ASN A 3 -3.24 -8.94 -16.97
C ASN A 3 -2.12 -8.02 -16.47
N ARG A 4 -2.26 -6.72 -16.70
CA ARG A 4 -1.38 -5.70 -16.11
C ARG A 4 -1.94 -5.24 -14.75
N ASP A 5 -2.93 -5.99 -14.25
CA ASP A 5 -3.85 -5.62 -13.20
C ASP A 5 -3.47 -6.20 -11.82
N ASP A 6 -2.33 -6.88 -11.69
CA ASP A 6 -1.83 -7.35 -10.38
C ASP A 6 -1.18 -6.21 -9.55
N ILE A 7 -1.20 -4.97 -10.05
CA ILE A 7 -0.67 -3.80 -9.34
C ILE A 7 -1.78 -3.23 -8.44
N THR A 8 -1.70 -3.53 -7.14
CA THR A 8 -2.62 -2.99 -6.15
C THR A 8 -2.19 -1.58 -5.74
N ARG A 9 -3.16 -0.72 -5.46
CA ARG A 9 -2.93 0.64 -4.97
C ARG A 9 -3.08 0.64 -3.45
N GLU A 10 -1.96 0.84 -2.77
CA GLU A 10 -1.85 0.76 -1.31
C GLU A 10 -1.30 2.08 -0.77
N LEU A 11 -1.36 2.26 0.55
CA LEU A 11 -0.68 3.36 1.23
C LEU A 11 0.72 2.90 1.65
N ALA A 12 1.72 3.75 1.43
CA ALA A 12 3.06 3.54 1.93
C ALA A 12 3.50 4.72 2.80
N GLU A 13 4.11 4.43 3.92
CA GLU A 13 4.62 5.40 4.87
C GLU A 13 6.14 5.53 4.75
N CYS A 14 6.62 6.76 4.84
CA CYS A 14 8.05 7.04 4.91
C CYS A 14 8.59 6.67 6.30
N VAL A 15 9.57 5.77 6.35
CA VAL A 15 10.18 5.31 7.62
C VAL A 15 10.92 6.40 8.39
N GLU A 16 11.33 7.47 7.71
CA GLU A 16 12.12 8.54 8.32
C GLU A 16 11.24 9.60 9.00
N CYS A 17 10.07 9.90 8.43
CA CYS A 17 9.23 11.02 8.89
C CYS A 17 7.76 10.66 9.16
N GLY A 18 7.35 9.41 8.89
CA GLY A 18 5.97 8.96 9.09
C GLY A 18 4.96 9.56 8.11
N SER A 19 5.40 10.15 7.00
CA SER A 19 4.48 10.70 5.99
C SER A 19 3.91 9.60 5.12
N ALA A 20 2.58 9.52 5.02
CA ALA A 20 1.86 8.57 4.18
C ALA A 20 1.69 9.07 2.74
N TYR A 21 1.90 8.17 1.77
CA TYR A 21 1.80 8.43 0.34
C TYR A 21 1.01 7.31 -0.34
N ALA A 22 0.24 7.66 -1.37
CA ALA A 22 -0.33 6.65 -2.25
C ALA A 22 0.79 5.96 -3.03
N ALA A 23 0.84 4.64 -2.98
CA ALA A 23 1.84 3.81 -3.63
C ALA A 23 1.22 2.66 -4.41
N ARG A 24 2.00 2.10 -5.32
CA ARG A 24 1.67 0.90 -6.09
C ARG A 24 2.46 -0.24 -5.51
N GLN A 25 1.78 -1.32 -5.16
CA GLN A 25 2.40 -2.58 -4.79
C GLN A 25 2.33 -3.53 -5.97
N TRP A 26 3.49 -4.06 -6.37
CA TRP A 26 3.57 -5.16 -7.33
C TRP A 26 3.47 -6.50 -6.58
N PRO A 27 2.98 -7.56 -7.25
CA PRO A 27 2.89 -8.89 -6.64
C PRO A 27 4.26 -9.48 -6.30
N THR A 28 5.33 -8.94 -6.88
CA THR A 28 6.73 -9.27 -6.56
C THR A 28 7.23 -8.61 -5.28
N GLY A 29 6.42 -7.76 -4.62
CA GLY A 29 6.79 -7.00 -3.43
C GLY A 29 7.45 -5.65 -3.71
N GLY A 30 7.50 -5.21 -4.98
CA GLY A 30 7.91 -3.85 -5.31
C GLY A 30 6.91 -2.83 -4.76
N ILE A 31 7.40 -1.70 -4.25
CA ILE A 31 6.57 -0.59 -3.77
C ILE A 31 7.07 0.67 -4.45
N GLN A 32 6.17 1.46 -5.05
CA GLN A 32 6.54 2.74 -5.66
C GLN A 32 5.47 3.80 -5.41
N PRO A 33 5.84 4.94 -4.80
CA PRO A 33 4.91 6.05 -4.63
C PRO A 33 4.39 6.59 -5.97
N ILE A 34 3.15 7.07 -5.95
CA ILE A 34 2.45 7.63 -7.11
C ILE A 34 2.57 9.14 -7.07
N GLY A 35 3.05 9.74 -8.16
CA GLY A 35 3.15 11.19 -8.29
C GLY A 35 4.37 11.81 -7.61
N THR A 36 5.18 11.00 -6.91
CA THR A 36 6.49 11.40 -6.40
C THR A 36 7.45 10.22 -6.45
N THR A 37 8.76 10.50 -6.57
CA THR A 37 9.84 9.51 -6.46
C THR A 37 10.46 9.49 -5.07
N SER A 38 10.29 10.53 -4.27
CA SER A 38 10.88 10.66 -2.94
C SER A 38 9.94 11.38 -1.98
N CYS A 39 10.19 11.21 -0.69
CA CYS A 39 9.48 11.91 0.36
C CYS A 39 9.95 13.38 0.40
N SER A 40 9.09 14.28 0.87
CA SER A 40 9.45 15.69 1.09
C SER A 40 10.59 15.88 2.09
N CYS A 41 10.85 14.90 2.96
CA CYS A 41 12.01 14.92 3.86
C CYS A 41 13.34 14.52 3.20
N GLY A 42 13.31 14.04 1.95
CA GLY A 42 14.48 13.55 1.21
C GLY A 42 14.70 12.03 1.27
N SER A 43 13.89 11.29 2.03
CA SER A 43 13.97 9.83 2.08
C SER A 43 13.31 9.18 0.86
N THR A 44 13.87 8.05 0.41
CA THR A 44 13.32 7.19 -0.64
C THR A 44 12.88 5.83 -0.10
N THR A 45 12.90 5.67 1.22
CA THR A 45 12.55 4.42 1.89
C THR A 45 11.11 4.51 2.38
N PHE A 46 10.28 3.60 1.86
CA PHE A 46 8.86 3.53 2.17
C PHE A 46 8.49 2.10 2.53
N VAL A 47 7.53 1.96 3.44
CA VAL A 47 6.96 0.67 3.86
C VAL A 47 5.45 0.71 3.65
N LEU A 48 4.84 -0.40 3.28
CA LEU A 48 3.38 -0.47 3.16
C LEU A 48 2.74 -0.31 4.53
N VAL A 49 1.74 0.56 4.59
CA VAL A 49 0.84 0.63 5.73
C VAL A 49 -0.20 -0.45 5.49
N ASP A 50 -0.06 -1.58 6.16
CA ASP A 50 -1.02 -2.66 6.08
C ASP A 50 -2.36 -2.15 6.62
N ASN A 51 -3.30 -1.88 5.71
CA ASN A 51 -4.69 -1.62 6.05
C ASN A 51 -5.46 -2.95 6.00
N SER A 52 -4.95 -3.99 6.65
CA SER A 52 -5.82 -5.06 7.13
C SER A 52 -6.70 -4.48 8.23
N GLU A 53 -7.64 -3.62 7.82
CA GLU A 53 -8.97 -3.58 8.42
C GLU A 53 -9.46 -5.02 8.28
N GLY A 54 -9.26 -5.80 9.34
CA GLY A 54 -9.63 -7.20 9.36
C GLY A 54 -11.02 -7.32 8.81
N ASP A 55 -11.18 -8.14 7.77
CA ASP A 55 -12.48 -8.60 7.28
C ASP A 55 -13.28 -8.99 8.54
N PRO A 56 -14.25 -8.17 9.01
CA PRO A 56 -15.12 -8.64 10.05
C PRO A 56 -16.01 -9.60 9.28
N SER A 57 -15.55 -10.84 9.15
CA SER A 57 -16.29 -11.94 8.57
C SER A 57 -17.61 -11.91 9.30
N PHE A 58 -18.62 -11.32 8.65
CA PHE A 58 -19.93 -11.12 9.21
C PHE A 58 -20.50 -12.52 9.33
N SER A 59 -20.25 -13.15 10.48
CA SER A 59 -20.86 -14.40 10.88
C SER A 59 -22.32 -14.10 11.16
N GLY A 60 -23.10 -14.04 10.09
CA GLY A 60 -24.55 -14.10 10.18
C GLY A 60 -24.93 -15.47 10.74
N THR A 61 -25.17 -15.54 12.04
CA THR A 61 -25.92 -16.64 12.65
C THR A 61 -27.36 -16.53 12.17
N ALA A 62 -27.77 -17.39 11.25
CA ALA A 62 -29.18 -17.63 10.98
C ALA A 62 -29.67 -18.70 11.96
N GLU A 63 -30.63 -18.31 12.79
CA GLU A 63 -31.40 -19.18 13.72
C GLU A 63 -32.43 -20.04 12.99
#